data_AF-A0A957CQC0-F1
#
_entry.id   AF-A0A957CQC0-F1
#
_cell.length_a   1.000
_cell.length_b   1.000
_cell.length_c   1.000
_cell.angle_alpha   90.00
_cell.angle_beta   90.00
_cell.angle_gamma   90.00
#
_symmetry.space_group_name_H-M   'P 1'
#
loop_
_entity.id
_entity.type
_entity.pdbx_description
1 polymer ?
#
loop_
_entity_poly.entity_id
_entity_poly.type
_entity_poly.pdbx_seq_one_letter_code
_entity_poly.pdbx_strand_id
1 'polypeptide(L)'
;FNLIGHPDIDDQEDFQVMLGNDKNFLSTRVAYHFNLKGPGLDVQTGCSTSLVAAHLACDSLLSYQCDMALAGGVTLILPQRVGHLYQPGGIVSPDGRCR
;
A
#
# COMPACT_ATOMS: atom_id res chain seq x y z
N PHE A 1 -13.51 2.22 11.84
CA PHE A 1 -12.76 3.36 12.37
C PHE A 1 -12.28 4.18 11.18
N ASN A 2 -13.07 5.19 10.82
CA ASN A 2 -12.62 6.22 9.88
C ASN A 2 -12.03 7.33 10.76
N LEU A 3 -10.71 7.51 10.72
CA LEU A 3 -10.03 8.53 11.53
C LEU A 3 -10.48 9.93 11.09
N ILE A 4 -10.64 10.18 9.78
CA ILE A 4 -11.00 11.49 9.21
C ILE A 4 -12.36 12.02 9.69
N GLY A 5 -13.25 11.16 10.20
CA GLY A 5 -14.55 11.57 10.75
C GLY A 5 -14.63 11.61 12.28
N HIS A 6 -13.51 11.44 12.98
CA HIS A 6 -13.50 11.37 14.45
C HIS A 6 -13.51 12.78 15.05
N PRO A 7 -14.44 13.12 15.97
CA PRO A 7 -14.63 14.47 16.49
C PRO A 7 -13.48 15.00 17.37
N ASP A 8 -12.45 14.20 17.61
CA ASP A 8 -11.31 14.53 18.48
C ASP A 8 -10.06 14.95 17.69
N ILE A 9 -10.13 14.98 16.36
CA ILE A 9 -8.99 15.32 15.48
C ILE A 9 -9.03 16.83 15.23
N ASP A 10 -7.98 17.53 15.68
CA ASP A 10 -7.78 18.96 15.46
C ASP A 10 -7.33 19.23 14.00
N ASP A 11 -7.54 20.45 13.47
CA ASP A 11 -7.24 20.80 12.06
C ASP A 11 -5.75 20.53 11.68
N GLN A 12 -4.83 20.56 12.65
CA GLN A 12 -3.42 20.19 12.45
C GLN A 12 -3.18 18.68 12.37
N GLU A 13 -3.98 17.88 13.07
CA GLU A 13 -3.92 16.42 13.01
C GLU A 13 -4.52 15.89 11.70
N ASP A 14 -5.47 16.62 11.10
CA ASP A 14 -6.09 16.27 9.82
C ASP A 14 -5.06 16.07 8.69
N PHE A 15 -4.04 16.93 8.64
CA PHE A 15 -2.97 16.78 7.66
C PHE A 15 -2.10 15.54 7.92
N GLN A 16 -1.80 15.24 9.19
CA GLN A 16 -1.05 14.03 9.55
C GLN A 16 -1.86 12.76 9.27
N VAL A 17 -3.16 12.79 9.51
CA VAL A 17 -4.09 11.70 9.19
C VAL A 17 -4.18 11.50 7.67
N MET A 18 -4.20 12.58 6.89
CA MET A 18 -4.17 12.52 5.42
C MET A 18 -2.89 11.85 4.94
N LEU A 19 -1.71 12.35 5.35
CA LEU A 19 -0.42 11.73 5.01
C LEU A 19 -0.33 10.28 5.51
N GLY A 20 -0.94 10.01 6.67
CA GLY A 20 -1.05 8.71 7.31
C GLY A 20 -1.76 7.66 6.45
N ASN A 21 -2.86 8.05 5.80
CA ASN A 21 -3.74 7.16 5.06
C ASN A 21 -3.54 7.20 3.53
N ASP A 22 -2.83 8.21 3.02
CA ASP A 22 -2.55 8.33 1.60
C ASP A 22 -1.50 7.28 1.17
N LYS A 23 -1.86 6.55 0.11
CA LYS A 23 -1.11 5.43 -0.45
C LYS A 23 0.18 5.88 -1.14
N ASN A 24 0.26 7.15 -1.56
CA ASN A 24 1.39 7.74 -2.25
C ASN A 24 2.53 8.17 -1.30
N PHE A 25 2.38 7.97 0.02
CA PHE A 25 3.42 8.28 1.00
C PHE A 25 3.98 7.03 1.67
N LEU A 26 3.62 5.82 1.22
CA LEU A 26 4.13 4.60 1.83
C LEU A 26 5.63 4.46 1.57
N SER A 27 6.06 4.59 0.31
CA SER A 27 7.47 4.49 -0.07
C SER A 27 8.34 5.52 0.66
N THR A 28 7.88 6.78 0.72
CA THR A 28 8.62 7.90 1.30
C THR A 28 8.69 7.80 2.82
N ARG A 29 7.63 7.33 3.50
CA ARG A 29 7.67 7.08 4.95
C ARG A 29 8.66 5.99 5.32
N VAL A 30 8.67 4.89 4.57
CA VAL A 30 9.66 3.82 4.77
C VAL A 30 11.07 4.37 4.56
N ALA A 31 11.30 5.12 3.48
CA ALA A 31 12.60 5.74 3.22
C ALA A 31 13.04 6.68 4.35
N TYR A 32 12.13 7.51 4.88
CA TYR A 32 12.39 8.38 6.02
C TYR A 32 12.79 7.60 7.28
N HIS A 33 12.02 6.57 7.65
CA HIS A 33 12.27 5.79 8.87
C HIS A 33 13.58 4.99 8.83
N PHE A 34 13.98 4.50 7.65
CA PHE A 34 15.21 3.75 7.46
C PHE A 34 16.37 4.59 6.93
N ASN A 35 16.20 5.92 6.79
CA ASN A 35 17.18 6.85 6.23
C ASN A 35 17.71 6.40 4.84
N LEU A 36 16.80 5.88 4.00
CA LEU A 36 17.10 5.49 2.62
C LEU A 36 17.05 6.73 1.72
N LYS A 37 18.07 6.91 0.88
CA LYS A 37 18.23 8.08 0.00
C LYS A 37 18.19 7.75 -1.50
N GLY A 38 17.96 6.48 -1.82
CA GLY A 38 17.81 6.01 -3.19
C GLY A 38 16.41 6.29 -3.76
N PRO A 39 16.09 5.71 -4.94
CA PRO A 39 14.79 5.85 -5.57
C PRO A 39 13.64 5.40 -4.64
N GLY A 40 12.58 6.19 -4.56
CA GLY A 40 11.34 5.87 -3.84
C GLY A 40 10.15 5.90 -4.78
N LEU A 41 9.45 4.76 -4.91
CA LEU A 41 8.33 4.59 -5.84
C LEU A 41 7.13 3.98 -5.14
N ASP A 42 5.96 4.58 -5.33
CA ASP A 42 4.67 3.97 -5.01
C ASP A 42 4.08 3.36 -6.29
N VAL A 43 3.81 2.05 -6.24
CA VAL A 43 3.38 1.26 -7.40
C VAL A 43 1.99 0.70 -7.12
N GLN A 44 1.10 0.77 -8.12
CA GLN A 44 -0.24 0.19 -8.02
C GLN A 44 -0.66 -0.44 -9.35
N THR A 45 -0.62 -1.77 -9.42
CA THR A 45 -1.03 -2.56 -10.60
C THR A 45 -2.11 -3.59 -10.26
N GLY A 46 -2.79 -3.43 -9.13
CA GLY A 46 -3.82 -4.36 -8.66
C GLY A 46 -3.23 -5.63 -8.04
N CYS A 47 -3.71 -6.80 -8.44
CA CYS A 47 -3.28 -8.08 -7.83
C CYS A 47 -1.78 -8.38 -8.03
N SER A 48 -1.13 -7.75 -9.00
CA SER A 48 0.28 -7.92 -9.30
C SER A 48 1.20 -6.90 -8.63
N THR A 49 0.66 -5.96 -7.84
CA THR A 49 1.42 -4.81 -7.30
C THR A 49 2.74 -5.21 -6.63
N SER A 50 2.72 -6.21 -5.73
CA SER A 50 3.94 -6.64 -5.02
C SER A 50 4.98 -7.26 -5.94
N LEU A 51 4.54 -8.00 -6.97
CA LEU A 51 5.43 -8.59 -7.96
C LEU A 51 6.04 -7.54 -8.88
N VAL A 52 5.25 -6.55 -9.30
CA VAL A 52 5.75 -5.42 -10.10
C VAL A 52 6.74 -4.58 -9.30
N ALA A 53 6.47 -4.34 -8.01
CA ALA A 53 7.43 -3.67 -7.13
C ALA A 53 8.76 -4.43 -7.03
N ALA A 54 8.71 -5.76 -6.89
CA ALA A 54 9.91 -6.60 -6.89
C ALA A 54 10.65 -6.54 -8.24
N HIS A 55 9.92 -6.55 -9.36
CA HIS A 55 10.51 -6.41 -10.69
C HIS A 55 11.26 -5.08 -10.85
N LEU A 56 10.65 -3.96 -10.46
CA LEU A 56 11.28 -2.64 -10.52
C LEU A 56 12.49 -2.51 -9.59
N ALA A 57 12.46 -3.16 -8.42
CA ALA A 57 13.61 -3.23 -7.52
C ALA A 57 14.79 -3.99 -8.16
N CYS A 58 14.52 -5.15 -8.78
CA CYS A 58 15.54 -5.89 -9.52
C CYS A 58 16.11 -5.05 -10.67
N ASP A 59 15.25 -4.37 -11.43
CA ASP A 59 15.69 -3.51 -12.53
C ASP A 59 16.57 -2.35 -12.04
N SER A 60 16.22 -1.73 -10.90
CA SER A 60 17.01 -0.66 -10.28
C SER A 60 18.40 -1.13 -9.82
N LEU A 61 18.50 -2.35 -9.29
CA LEU A 61 19.78 -2.98 -8.93
C LEU A 61 20.62 -3.29 -10.18
N LEU A 62 20.01 -3.89 -11.21
CA LEU A 62 20.69 -4.30 -12.44
C LEU A 62 21.15 -3.12 -13.30
N SER A 63 20.41 -2.01 -13.26
CA SER A 63 20.74 -0.75 -13.93
C SER A 63 21.64 0.16 -13.09
N TYR A 64 22.12 -0.31 -11.94
CA TYR A 64 22.99 0.42 -11.02
C TYR A 64 22.41 1.77 -10.55
N GLN A 65 21.08 1.88 -10.47
CA GLN A 65 20.41 3.04 -9.88
C GLN A 65 20.48 3.02 -8.35
N CYS A 66 20.65 1.82 -7.75
CA CYS A 66 20.91 1.66 -6.32
C CYS A 66 21.73 0.39 -6.04
N ASP A 67 22.41 0.37 -4.89
CA ASP A 67 23.15 -0.79 -4.38
C ASP A 67 22.29 -1.71 -3.50
N MET A 68 21.13 -1.20 -3.05
CA MET A 68 20.17 -1.90 -2.22
C MET A 68 18.76 -1.43 -2.60
N ALA A 69 17.83 -2.39 -2.69
CA ALA A 69 16.43 -2.11 -2.97
C ALA A 69 15.52 -2.81 -1.95
N LEU A 70 14.48 -2.10 -1.52
CA LEU A 70 13.40 -2.63 -0.67
C LEU A 70 12.11 -2.61 -1.48
N ALA A 71 11.47 -3.78 -1.62
CA ALA A 71 10.20 -3.92 -2.33
C ALA A 71 9.17 -4.64 -1.46
N GLY A 72 7.91 -4.25 -1.60
CA GLY A 72 6.80 -4.85 -0.88
C GLY A 72 5.45 -4.34 -1.36
N GLY A 73 4.39 -4.87 -0.77
CA GLY A 73 3.02 -4.44 -1.03
C GLY A 73 2.13 -4.80 0.15
N VAL A 74 1.14 -3.95 0.42
CA VAL A 74 0.16 -4.14 1.50
C VAL A 74 -1.24 -3.91 0.94
N THR A 75 -2.22 -4.65 1.46
CA THR A 75 -3.63 -4.45 1.15
C THR A 75 -4.41 -4.33 2.44
N LEU A 76 -5.18 -3.25 2.56
CA LEU A 76 -6.09 -3.00 3.66
C LEU A 76 -7.49 -2.76 3.09
N ILE A 77 -8.47 -3.52 3.56
CA ILE A 77 -9.88 -3.36 3.20
C ILE A 77 -10.59 -2.77 4.42
N LEU A 78 -11.13 -1.56 4.26
CA LEU A 78 -11.84 -0.83 5.31
C LEU A 78 -13.28 -0.56 4.88
N PRO A 79 -14.26 -0.68 5.79
CA PRO A 79 -14.13 -1.10 7.19
C PRO A 79 -13.84 -2.60 7.35
N GLN A 80 -13.15 -2.98 8.43
CA GLN A 80 -12.65 -4.36 8.69
C GLN A 80 -13.74 -5.41 8.99
N ARG A 81 -14.99 -5.15 8.61
CA ARG A 81 -16.16 -6.03 8.82
C ARG A 81 -17.03 -6.20 7.58
N VAL A 82 -16.56 -5.76 6.41
CA VAL A 82 -17.17 -6.15 5.15
C VAL A 82 -16.66 -7.57 4.87
N GLY A 83 -17.44 -8.57 5.27
CA GLY A 83 -17.09 -9.96 5.09
C GLY A 83 -16.93 -10.34 3.62
N HIS A 84 -16.62 -11.59 3.38
CA HIS A 84 -16.56 -12.15 2.05
C HIS A 84 -17.97 -12.11 1.39
N LEU A 85 -18.20 -11.16 0.46
CA LEU A 85 -19.48 -10.96 -0.21
C LEU A 85 -19.48 -11.65 -1.59
N TYR A 86 -20.12 -12.81 -1.66
CA TYR A 86 -20.39 -13.45 -2.94
C TYR A 86 -21.49 -12.71 -3.71
N GLN A 87 -21.26 -12.50 -5.02
CA GLN A 87 -22.27 -12.03 -5.95
C GLN A 87 -22.26 -12.93 -7.20
N PRO A 88 -23.42 -13.34 -7.72
CA PRO A 88 -23.50 -14.06 -8.98
C PRO A 88 -22.77 -13.30 -10.10
N GLY A 89 -21.80 -13.93 -10.76
CA GLY A 89 -20.99 -13.33 -11.82
C GLY A 89 -19.79 -12.47 -11.34
N GLY A 90 -19.55 -12.38 -10.02
CA GLY A 90 -18.38 -11.70 -9.46
C GLY A 90 -17.12 -12.57 -9.43
N ILE A 91 -15.98 -11.94 -9.09
CA ILE A 91 -14.67 -12.62 -8.98
C ILE A 91 -14.50 -13.45 -7.69
N VAL A 92 -15.42 -13.26 -6.74
CA VAL A 92 -15.35 -13.74 -5.36
C VAL A 92 -16.05 -15.11 -5.28
N SER A 93 -15.43 -16.11 -4.62
CA SER A 93 -15.93 -17.51 -4.65
C SER A 93 -17.05 -17.77 -3.64
N PRO A 94 -18.12 -18.53 -3.93
CA PRO A 94 -19.23 -18.73 -2.99
C PRO A 94 -18.84 -19.23 -1.59
N ASP A 95 -17.77 -20.03 -1.50
CA ASP A 95 -17.27 -20.65 -0.26
C ASP A 95 -16.06 -19.93 0.35
N GLY A 96 -15.59 -18.82 -0.25
CA GLY A 96 -14.46 -18.04 0.22
C GLY A 96 -13.11 -18.73 0.12
N ARG A 97 -12.98 -19.75 -0.74
CA ARG A 97 -11.73 -20.48 -0.96
C ARG A 97 -11.21 -20.28 -2.38
N CYS A 98 -9.89 -20.27 -2.50
CA CYS A 98 -9.18 -20.44 -3.77
C CYS A 98 -8.96 -21.94 -4.02
N ARG A 99 -9.12 -22.39 -5.26
CA ARG A 99 -8.93 -23.80 -5.68
C ARG A 99 -8.00 -23.85 -6.88
#